data_AF-A0A3A0A850-F1
#
_entry.id   AF-A0A3A0A850-F1
#
_cell.length_a   1.000
_cell.length_b   1.000
_cell.length_c   1.000
_cell.angle_alpha   90.00
_cell.angle_beta   90.00
_cell.angle_gamma   90.00
#
_symmetry.space_group_name_H-M   'P 1'
#
loop_
_entity.id
_entity.type
_entity.pdbx_description
1 polymer ?
#
loop_
_entity_poly.entity_id
_entity_poly.type
_entity_poly.pdbx_seq_one_letter_code
_entity_poly.pdbx_strand_id
1 'polypeptide(L)'
;VWLTPIQMKKGRPAVLLSVLAPPEQQGRLATILLQETTTLGVRVQPVGRYAAARALRTVATRYGPLTVKLKLVAGAVVGVKPEQDDCTRLAAAHGVPVRAVYEAALAAAYAEFLAEPVAS
;
A
#
# COMPACT_ATOMS: atom_id res chain seq x y z
N VAL A 1 1.79 8.59 -5.26
CA VAL A 1 2.65 9.80 -5.39
C VAL A 1 3.72 9.72 -4.33
N TRP A 2 4.96 10.13 -4.63
CA TRP A 2 6.03 10.24 -3.65
C TRP A 2 6.90 11.45 -3.94
N LEU A 3 7.67 11.87 -2.94
CA LEU A 3 8.58 13.00 -2.99
C LEU A 3 10.00 12.51 -2.67
N THR A 4 10.97 12.93 -3.46
CA THR A 4 12.39 12.67 -3.19
C THR A 4 13.12 14.00 -2.98
N PRO A 5 13.77 14.23 -1.82
CA PRO A 5 14.61 15.40 -1.65
C PRO A 5 15.82 15.31 -2.60
N ILE A 6 16.10 16.39 -3.32
CA ILE A 6 17.21 16.46 -4.28
C ILE A 6 17.96 17.78 -4.15
N GLN A 7 19.19 17.79 -4.65
CA GLN A 7 20.00 19.00 -4.77
C GLN A 7 20.04 19.44 -6.23
N MET A 8 19.67 20.69 -6.52
CA MET A 8 19.72 21.28 -7.86
C MET A 8 20.92 22.22 -8.03
N LYS A 9 21.16 22.65 -9.28
CA LYS A 9 22.19 23.63 -9.64
C LYS A 9 22.11 24.89 -8.75
N LYS A 10 23.25 25.57 -8.60
CA LYS A 10 23.40 26.76 -7.72
C LYS A 10 23.11 26.47 -6.24
N GLY A 11 23.37 25.25 -5.77
CA GLY A 11 23.22 24.89 -4.36
C GLY A 11 21.77 24.94 -3.85
N ARG A 12 20.76 24.84 -4.73
CA ARG A 12 19.35 24.94 -4.33
C ARG A 12 18.78 23.58 -3.90
N PRO A 13 18.31 23.43 -2.64
CA PRO A 13 17.54 22.24 -2.27
C PRO A 13 16.19 22.25 -2.99
N ALA A 14 15.74 21.09 -3.45
CA ALA A 14 14.48 20.94 -4.16
C ALA A 14 13.83 19.58 -3.88
N VAL A 15 12.62 19.39 -4.43
CA VAL A 15 11.87 18.15 -4.32
C VAL A 15 11.55 17.62 -5.71
N LEU A 16 11.91 16.36 -5.95
CA LEU A 16 11.42 15.61 -7.11
C LEU A 16 10.05 15.02 -6.76
N LEU A 17 9.00 15.55 -7.41
CA LEU A 17 7.66 14.98 -7.36
C LEU A 17 7.53 13.85 -8.38
N SER A 18 7.10 12.68 -7.92
CA SER A 18 6.91 11.50 -8.76
C SER A 18 5.52 10.90 -8.61
N VAL A 19 4.92 10.58 -9.75
CA VAL A 19 3.55 10.04 -9.86
C VAL A 19 3.59 8.74 -10.64
N LEU A 20 3.05 7.67 -10.05
CA LEU A 20 2.78 6.41 -10.75
C LEU A 20 1.28 6.30 -10.97
N ALA A 21 0.89 6.11 -12.24
CA ALA A 21 -0.50 6.07 -12.64
C ALA A 21 -0.69 5.15 -13.86
N PRO A 22 -1.93 4.73 -14.14
CA PRO A 22 -2.26 4.04 -15.38
C PRO A 22 -1.93 4.89 -16.62
N PRO A 23 -1.48 4.28 -17.74
CA PRO A 23 -1.11 5.00 -18.96
C PRO A 23 -2.20 5.93 -19.49
N GLU A 24 -3.47 5.53 -19.40
CA GLU A 24 -4.62 6.30 -19.86
C GLU A 24 -4.81 7.63 -19.10
N GLN A 25 -4.22 7.78 -17.92
CA GLN A 25 -4.29 9.02 -17.14
C GLN A 25 -3.10 9.97 -17.40
N GLN A 26 -2.11 9.57 -18.20
CA GLN A 26 -0.88 10.31 -18.42
C GLN A 26 -1.12 11.78 -18.79
N GLY A 27 -1.92 12.05 -19.83
CA GLY A 27 -2.16 13.41 -20.33
C GLY A 27 -2.85 14.30 -19.29
N ARG A 28 -3.85 13.75 -18.59
CA ARG A 28 -4.56 14.46 -17.51
C ARG A 28 -3.62 14.83 -16.37
N LEU A 29 -2.79 13.88 -15.93
CA LEU A 29 -1.86 14.11 -14.81
C LEU A 29 -0.73 15.07 -15.18
N ALA A 30 -0.19 14.99 -16.39
CA ALA A 30 0.79 15.96 -16.87
C ALA A 30 0.20 17.38 -16.89
N THR A 31 -1.06 17.53 -17.33
CA THR A 31 -1.76 18.82 -17.33
C THR A 31 -1.91 19.39 -15.93
N ILE A 32 -2.37 18.58 -14.96
CA ILE A 32 -2.47 18.99 -13.55
C ILE A 32 -1.12 19.46 -13.01
N LEU A 33 -0.04 18.70 -13.27
CA LEU A 33 1.28 19.05 -12.77
C LEU A 33 1.82 20.36 -13.38
N LEU A 34 1.53 20.62 -14.65
CA LEU A 34 1.95 21.86 -15.32
C LEU A 34 1.12 23.08 -14.88
N GLN A 35 -0.14 22.88 -14.50
CA GLN A 35 -1.02 23.94 -14.03
C GLN A 35 -0.78 24.30 -12.56
N GLU A 36 -0.60 23.29 -11.71
CA GLU A 36 -0.59 23.46 -10.25
C GLU A 36 0.82 23.57 -9.66
N THR A 37 1.86 23.44 -10.48
CA THR A 37 3.25 23.57 -10.03
C THR A 37 4.03 24.55 -10.90
N THR A 38 5.17 25.01 -10.41
CA THR A 38 6.05 25.92 -11.16
C THR A 38 6.92 25.20 -12.20
N THR A 39 6.69 23.90 -12.46
CA THR A 39 7.49 23.17 -13.45
C THR A 39 7.11 23.59 -14.87
N LEU A 40 8.11 23.70 -15.74
CA LEU A 40 7.90 23.98 -17.17
C LEU A 40 7.69 22.71 -17.99
N GLY A 41 7.85 21.53 -17.37
CA GLY A 41 7.80 20.25 -18.07
C GLY A 41 7.76 19.08 -17.10
N VAL A 42 7.27 17.95 -17.59
CA VAL A 42 7.30 16.66 -16.89
C VAL A 42 7.94 15.61 -17.78
N ARG A 43 8.65 14.66 -17.17
CA ARG A 43 9.20 13.49 -17.87
C ARG A 43 8.31 12.30 -17.60
N VAL A 44 7.99 11.54 -18.64
CA VAL A 44 7.13 10.35 -18.54
C VAL A 44 7.87 9.14 -19.09
N GLN A 45 7.81 8.04 -18.34
CA GLN A 45 8.40 6.76 -18.75
C GLN A 45 7.41 5.64 -18.42
N PRO A 46 7.06 4.75 -19.39
CA PRO A 46 6.28 3.57 -19.09
C PRO A 46 7.11 2.59 -18.24
N VAL A 47 6.46 1.98 -17.25
CA VAL A 47 7.07 0.95 -16.40
C VAL A 47 6.17 -0.28 -16.34
N GLY A 48 6.76 -1.45 -16.54
CA GLY A 48 6.08 -2.72 -16.34
C GLY A 48 6.07 -3.11 -14.86
N ARG A 49 5.07 -3.89 -14.44
CA ARG A 49 4.98 -4.41 -13.07
C ARG A 49 4.43 -5.83 -13.07
N TYR A 50 5.21 -6.77 -12.53
CA TYR A 50 4.68 -8.05 -12.09
C TYR A 50 4.02 -7.85 -10.72
N ALA A 51 2.71 -8.08 -10.65
CA ALA A 51 1.93 -7.91 -9.44
C ALA A 51 1.39 -9.27 -8.99
N ALA A 52 1.55 -9.58 -7.70
CA ALA A 52 0.85 -10.69 -7.08
C ALA A 52 -0.67 -10.42 -7.11
N ALA A 53 -1.46 -11.49 -7.23
CA ALA A 53 -2.89 -11.38 -7.02
C ALA A 53 -3.17 -11.02 -5.56
N ARG A 54 -4.30 -10.37 -5.30
CA ARG A 54 -4.68 -9.94 -3.96
C ARG A 54 -6.14 -10.25 -3.71
N ALA A 55 -6.45 -10.67 -2.48
CA ALA A 55 -7.81 -10.86 -2.01
C ALA A 55 -7.98 -10.12 -0.68
N LEU A 56 -9.16 -9.54 -0.47
CA LEU A 56 -9.55 -9.02 0.83
C LEU A 56 -10.38 -10.10 1.53
N ARG A 57 -10.06 -10.35 2.80
CA ARG A 57 -10.80 -11.25 3.69
C ARG A 57 -11.03 -10.55 5.02
N THR A 58 -12.08 -10.96 5.72
CA THR A 58 -12.36 -10.47 7.07
C THR A 58 -11.96 -11.57 8.04
N VAL A 59 -11.19 -11.24 9.06
CA VAL A 59 -10.84 -12.16 10.16
C VAL A 59 -11.45 -11.68 11.46
N ALA A 60 -11.90 -12.62 12.28
CA ALA A 60 -12.38 -12.31 13.62
C ALA A 60 -11.19 -12.18 14.58
N THR A 61 -11.17 -11.11 15.38
CA THR A 61 -10.20 -10.92 16.45
C THR A 61 -10.90 -10.61 17.76
N ARG A 62 -10.17 -10.65 18.87
CA ARG A 62 -10.67 -10.19 20.19
C ARG A 62 -11.08 -8.70 20.22
N TYR A 63 -10.67 -7.92 19.22
CA TYR A 63 -11.04 -6.51 19.05
C TYR A 63 -12.14 -6.32 18.00
N GLY A 64 -12.78 -7.40 17.55
CA GLY A 64 -13.79 -7.39 16.51
C GLY A 64 -13.25 -7.83 15.13
N PRO A 65 -14.15 -7.91 14.13
CA PRO A 65 -13.78 -8.29 12.77
C PRO A 65 -13.02 -7.17 12.06
N LEU A 66 -12.02 -7.54 11.27
CA LEU A 66 -11.30 -6.58 10.44
C LEU A 66 -10.75 -7.18 9.16
N THR A 67 -10.46 -6.30 8.20
CA THR A 67 -10.02 -6.69 6.87
C THR A 67 -8.52 -7.01 6.83
N VAL A 68 -8.16 -8.09 6.17
CA VAL A 68 -6.78 -8.46 5.83
C VAL A 68 -6.62 -8.58 4.31
N LYS A 69 -5.48 -8.11 3.81
CA LYS A 69 -5.01 -8.29 2.44
C LYS A 69 -4.20 -9.57 2.35
N LEU A 70 -4.68 -10.54 1.58
CA LEU A 70 -3.94 -11.73 1.20
C LEU A 70 -3.11 -11.44 -0.04
N LYS A 71 -1.84 -11.84 -0.03
CA LYS A 71 -0.94 -11.85 -1.19
C LYS A 71 -0.94 -13.25 -1.78
N LEU A 72 -1.38 -13.37 -3.04
CA LEU A 72 -1.46 -14.65 -3.74
C LEU A 72 -0.43 -14.73 -4.87
N VAL A 73 0.31 -15.83 -4.90
CA VAL A 73 1.27 -16.17 -5.96
C VAL A 73 0.96 -17.58 -6.43
N ALA A 74 0.73 -17.74 -7.75
CA ALA A 74 0.31 -19.00 -8.34
C ALA A 74 -0.92 -19.65 -7.64
N GLY A 75 -1.86 -18.81 -7.18
CA GLY A 75 -3.07 -19.25 -6.46
C GLY A 75 -2.88 -19.53 -4.97
N ALA A 76 -1.65 -19.64 -4.48
CA ALA A 76 -1.34 -19.88 -3.06
C ALA A 76 -1.20 -18.57 -2.28
N VAL A 77 -1.70 -18.56 -1.03
CA VAL A 77 -1.50 -17.43 -0.10
C VAL A 77 -0.07 -17.49 0.44
N VAL A 78 0.72 -16.47 0.15
CA VAL A 78 2.14 -16.38 0.56
C VAL A 78 2.42 -15.23 1.53
N GLY A 79 1.39 -14.49 1.93
CA GLY A 79 1.52 -13.42 2.89
C GLY A 79 0.19 -12.76 3.21
N VAL A 80 0.13 -12.18 4.41
CA VAL A 80 -1.03 -11.44 4.90
C VAL A 80 -0.60 -10.08 5.42
N LYS A 81 -1.43 -9.08 5.18
CA LYS A 81 -1.28 -7.76 5.79
C LYS A 81 -2.65 -7.24 6.27
N PRO A 82 -2.87 -7.02 7.57
CA PRO A 82 -4.05 -6.33 8.08
C PRO A 82 -4.22 -4.94 7.47
N GLU A 83 -5.47 -4.51 7.29
CA GLU A 83 -5.77 -3.14 6.88
C GLU A 83 -5.47 -2.16 8.01
N GLN A 84 -4.67 -1.15 7.70
CA GLN A 84 -4.14 -0.21 8.70
C GLN A 84 -5.27 0.66 9.30
N ASP A 85 -6.23 1.06 8.48
CA ASP A 85 -7.33 1.93 8.90
C ASP A 85 -8.27 1.20 9.87
N ASP A 86 -8.57 -0.08 9.59
CA ASP A 86 -9.33 -0.94 10.50
C ASP A 86 -8.58 -1.14 11.82
N CYS A 87 -7.28 -1.42 11.77
CA CYS A 87 -6.46 -1.56 12.98
C CYS A 87 -6.48 -0.30 13.83
N THR A 88 -6.40 0.87 13.19
CA THR A 88 -6.42 2.18 13.86
C THR A 88 -7.78 2.46 14.48
N ARG A 89 -8.86 2.21 13.74
CA ARG A 89 -10.24 2.38 14.21
C ARG A 89 -10.54 1.50 15.42
N LEU A 90 -10.19 0.22 15.36
CA LEU A 90 -10.44 -0.72 16.46
C LEU A 90 -9.54 -0.42 17.66
N ALA A 91 -8.29 -0.04 17.44
CA ALA A 91 -7.40 0.38 18.52
C ALA A 91 -7.96 1.57 19.30
N ALA A 92 -8.47 2.58 18.59
CA ALA A 92 -9.12 3.73 19.21
C ALA A 92 -10.39 3.33 19.98
N ALA A 93 -11.24 2.47 19.39
CA ALA A 93 -12.48 2.02 20.03
C ALA A 93 -12.25 1.20 21.32
N HIS A 94 -11.15 0.44 21.37
CA HIS A 94 -10.81 -0.42 22.51
C HIS A 94 -9.79 0.19 23.48
N GLY A 95 -9.26 1.39 23.20
CA GLY A 95 -8.25 2.04 24.03
C GLY A 95 -6.92 1.29 24.11
N VAL A 96 -6.54 0.59 23.03
CA VAL A 96 -5.30 -0.23 22.97
C VAL A 96 -4.33 0.28 21.90
N PRO A 97 -3.04 -0.08 21.95
CA PRO A 97 -2.11 0.25 20.87
C PRO A 97 -2.51 -0.43 19.55
N VAL A 98 -2.38 0.29 18.43
CA VAL A 98 -2.64 -0.24 17.07
C VAL A 98 -1.89 -1.54 16.80
N ARG A 99 -0.66 -1.64 17.33
CA ARG A 99 0.17 -2.85 17.25
C ARG A 99 -0.53 -4.09 17.81
N ALA A 100 -1.23 -3.95 18.94
CA ALA A 100 -1.92 -5.08 19.57
C ALA A 100 -3.08 -5.62 18.70
N VAL A 101 -3.80 -4.72 18.03
CA VAL A 101 -4.85 -5.09 17.07
C VAL A 101 -4.24 -5.74 15.82
N TYR A 102 -3.17 -5.14 15.30
CA TYR A 102 -2.46 -5.64 14.13
C TYR A 102 -1.91 -7.05 14.33
N GLU A 103 -1.29 -7.32 15.48
CA GLU A 103 -0.76 -8.64 15.84
C GLU A 103 -1.88 -9.68 16.02
N ALA A 104 -3.00 -9.31 16.64
CA ALA A 104 -4.17 -10.19 16.76
C ALA A 104 -4.76 -10.55 15.39
N ALA A 105 -4.83 -9.59 14.47
CA ALA A 105 -5.28 -9.81 13.10
C ALA A 105 -4.34 -10.74 12.33
N LEU A 106 -3.02 -10.53 12.45
CA LEU A 106 -2.04 -11.41 11.84
C LEU A 106 -2.17 -12.84 12.36
N ALA A 107 -2.25 -13.02 13.68
CA ALA A 107 -2.40 -14.34 14.28
C ALA A 107 -3.66 -15.07 13.77
N ALA A 108 -4.81 -14.38 13.76
CA ALA A 108 -6.06 -14.93 13.23
C ALA A 108 -5.94 -15.30 11.74
N ALA A 109 -5.37 -14.42 10.92
CA ALA A 109 -5.22 -14.67 9.50
C ALA A 109 -4.21 -15.76 9.17
N TYR A 110 -3.15 -15.93 9.96
CA TYR A 110 -2.22 -17.04 9.78
C TYR A 110 -2.88 -18.38 10.11
N ALA A 111 -3.68 -18.43 11.18
CA ALA A 111 -4.44 -19.62 11.55
C ALA A 111 -5.47 -20.01 10.48
N GLU A 112 -6.07 -19.02 9.80
CA GLU A 112 -7.13 -19.25 8.82
C GLU A 112 -6.62 -19.49 7.38
N PHE A 113 -5.56 -18.79 6.95
CA PHE A 113 -5.18 -18.73 5.52
C PHE A 113 -3.78 -19.23 5.18
N LEU A 114 -2.94 -19.49 6.18
CA LEU A 114 -1.56 -19.98 5.98
C LEU A 114 -1.26 -21.27 6.75
N ALA A 115 -2.28 -21.84 7.39
CA ALA A 115 -2.21 -23.15 8.02
C ALA A 115 -2.34 -24.25 6.96
N GLU A 116 -1.33 -24.41 6.10
CA GLU A 116 -0.87 -25.69 5.54
C GLU A 116 0.40 -25.47 4.70
N PRO A 117 1.46 -26.26 4.92
CA PRO A 117 2.63 -26.22 4.05
C PRO A 117 2.27 -26.88 2.73
N VAL A 118 2.43 -26.16 1.62
CA VAL A 118 2.41 -26.76 0.28
C VAL A 118 3.53 -27.80 0.24
N ALA A 119 3.15 -29.08 0.22
CA ALA A 119 4.07 -30.19 0.01
C ALA A 119 4.85 -29.94 -1.29
N SER A 120 6.16 -30.07 -1.18
CA SER A 120 7.13 -29.82 -2.25
C SER A 120 7.09 -30.88 -3.33
#